data_AF-A0A1I3REQ3-F1
#
_entry.id   AF-A0A1I3REQ3-F1
#
_cell.length_a   1.000
_cell.length_b   1.000
_cell.length_c   1.000
_cell.angle_alpha   90.00
_cell.angle_beta   90.00
_cell.angle_gamma   90.00
#
_symmetry.space_group_name_H-M   'P 1'
#
loop_
_entity.id
_entity.type
_entity.pdbx_description
1 polymer ?
#
loop_
_entity_poly.entity_id
_entity_poly.type
_entity_poly.pdbx_seq_one_letter_code
_entity_poly.pdbx_strand_id
1 'polypeptide(L)'
;MPVQAVDAGLLGNVGAGTVTVIVNPDPDLVSVTNTAALTGGREKETDVEYRERWDLSVASGGAATIDSIRSALLRTEGVRAAIVIENYTKTVDAGGRPPSSFEAFVLGGEDAVIGQTILNTKAAGIEPFGSTSVPITDISGQAHVMRFSRAVEKPQHVRVTLTKNSAFPATGNADIASAIVRYIGGEDASGQLYTGLNMGEDVILSRLIAAAYSVSGIDDVTIELSQNGSTWTSGNAAIAPQEVAQTSFSLIEVHAA
;
A
#
# COMPACT_ATOMS: atom_id res chain seq x y z
N MET A 1 -2.26 -31.51 -5.31
CA MET A 1 -2.16 -31.31 -3.85
C MET A 1 -1.98 -29.83 -3.59
N PRO A 2 -2.59 -29.26 -2.55
CA PRO A 2 -2.28 -27.88 -2.15
C PRO A 2 -0.80 -27.81 -1.74
N VAL A 3 -0.09 -26.81 -2.24
CA VAL A 3 1.31 -26.55 -1.90
C VAL A 3 1.32 -25.30 -1.01
N GLN A 4 2.09 -25.34 0.06
CA GLN A 4 2.24 -24.23 0.99
C GLN A 4 3.73 -23.97 1.23
N ALA A 5 4.13 -22.70 1.16
CA ALA A 5 5.48 -22.29 1.55
C ALA A 5 5.63 -22.41 3.08
N VAL A 6 6.77 -22.94 3.52
CA VAL A 6 7.11 -23.05 4.95
C VAL A 6 7.54 -21.68 5.49
N ASP A 7 8.34 -20.96 4.71
CA ASP A 7 8.81 -19.62 5.02
C ASP A 7 7.98 -18.56 4.28
N ALA A 8 7.72 -17.45 4.97
CA ALA A 8 7.13 -16.27 4.34
C ALA A 8 8.16 -15.58 3.44
N GLY A 9 7.68 -14.94 2.37
CA GLY A 9 8.51 -14.14 1.48
C GLY A 9 8.46 -14.55 0.02
N LEU A 10 9.12 -13.73 -0.79
CA LEU A 10 9.20 -13.84 -2.24
C LEU A 10 9.95 -15.08 -2.71
N LEU A 11 10.76 -15.70 -1.85
CA LEU A 11 11.45 -16.95 -2.15
C LEU A 11 10.48 -18.09 -2.50
N GLY A 12 9.24 -18.03 -1.99
CA GLY A 12 8.18 -18.99 -2.34
C GLY A 12 7.54 -18.75 -3.70
N ASN A 13 7.73 -17.57 -4.31
CA ASN A 13 7.17 -17.24 -5.62
C ASN A 13 8.10 -17.76 -6.72
N VAL A 14 7.84 -18.97 -7.17
CA VAL A 14 8.70 -19.66 -8.13
C VAL A 14 7.96 -19.93 -9.45
N GLY A 15 8.68 -19.80 -10.57
CA GLY A 15 8.14 -20.02 -11.91
C GLY A 15 7.64 -21.46 -12.12
N ALA A 16 6.87 -21.69 -13.19
CA ALA A 16 6.45 -23.05 -13.52
C ALA A 16 7.66 -23.96 -13.76
N GLY A 17 7.61 -25.19 -13.21
CA GLY A 17 8.61 -26.23 -13.42
C GLY A 17 9.88 -26.12 -12.55
N THR A 18 9.94 -25.20 -11.60
CA THR A 18 11.15 -24.97 -10.78
C THR A 18 11.19 -25.83 -9.51
N VAL A 19 10.05 -26.29 -9.00
CA VAL A 19 9.98 -27.14 -7.80
C VAL A 19 10.21 -28.59 -8.20
N THR A 20 11.47 -29.05 -8.21
CA THR A 20 11.84 -30.37 -8.73
C THR A 20 12.46 -31.31 -7.69
N VAL A 21 12.83 -30.79 -6.52
CA VAL A 21 13.57 -31.53 -5.50
C VAL A 21 12.64 -31.98 -4.38
N ILE A 22 12.65 -33.28 -4.07
CA ILE A 22 11.93 -33.86 -2.93
C ILE A 22 12.88 -33.90 -1.74
N VAL A 23 12.58 -33.11 -0.70
CA VAL A 23 13.42 -33.02 0.51
C VAL A 23 13.19 -34.21 1.45
N ASN A 24 11.96 -34.71 1.53
CA ASN A 24 11.61 -35.89 2.33
C ASN A 24 11.10 -37.00 1.40
N PRO A 25 11.96 -37.96 1.01
CA PRO A 25 11.62 -38.96 0.01
C PRO A 25 10.58 -39.95 0.56
N ASP A 26 9.50 -40.10 -0.19
CA ASP A 26 8.46 -41.12 0.02
C ASP A 26 8.62 -42.18 -1.09
N PRO A 27 8.66 -43.49 -0.76
CA PRO A 27 8.79 -44.55 -1.75
C PRO A 27 7.70 -44.55 -2.84
N ASP A 28 6.55 -43.91 -2.60
CA ASP A 28 5.46 -43.82 -3.57
C ASP A 28 5.59 -42.61 -4.53
N LEU A 29 6.62 -41.76 -4.38
CA LEU A 29 6.77 -40.50 -5.10
C LEU A 29 8.05 -40.46 -5.97
N VAL A 30 7.88 -40.50 -7.29
CA VAL A 30 8.99 -40.59 -8.25
C VAL A 30 9.51 -39.21 -8.70
N SER A 31 8.63 -38.21 -8.79
CA SER A 31 9.01 -36.84 -9.17
C SER A 31 7.96 -35.84 -8.69
N VAL A 32 8.39 -34.59 -8.50
CA VAL A 32 7.52 -33.45 -8.19
C VAL A 32 7.80 -32.32 -9.17
N THR A 33 6.75 -31.64 -9.61
CA THR A 33 6.87 -30.42 -10.43
C THR A 33 5.64 -29.54 -10.24
N ASN A 34 5.82 -28.23 -10.29
CA ASN A 34 4.72 -27.28 -10.31
C ASN A 34 4.38 -26.91 -11.76
N THR A 35 3.18 -27.26 -12.21
CA THR A 35 2.75 -26.97 -13.59
C THR A 35 2.45 -25.50 -13.84
N ALA A 36 2.05 -24.76 -12.79
CA ALA A 36 1.83 -23.32 -12.81
C ALA A 36 2.84 -22.61 -11.90
N ALA A 37 3.07 -21.32 -12.16
CA ALA A 37 3.85 -20.47 -11.26
C ALA A 37 3.17 -20.41 -9.88
N LEU A 38 3.97 -20.54 -8.83
CA LEU A 38 3.50 -20.31 -7.47
C LEU A 38 3.60 -18.80 -7.21
N THR A 39 2.47 -18.19 -6.85
CA THR A 39 2.34 -16.75 -6.60
C THR A 39 1.63 -16.52 -5.26
N GLY A 40 1.65 -15.28 -4.76
CA GLY A 40 0.97 -14.91 -3.51
C GLY A 40 1.83 -14.97 -2.26
N GLY A 41 3.10 -15.40 -2.36
CA GLY A 41 4.09 -15.19 -1.32
C GLY A 41 4.35 -13.70 -1.13
N ARG A 42 4.06 -13.19 0.07
CA ARG A 42 4.41 -11.84 0.51
C ARG A 42 5.44 -11.94 1.63
N GLU A 43 6.31 -10.94 1.71
CA GLU A 43 7.20 -10.74 2.85
C GLU A 43 6.42 -10.69 4.16
N LYS A 44 7.11 -11.01 5.26
CA LYS A 44 6.53 -10.94 6.60
C LYS A 44 6.00 -9.53 6.85
N GLU A 45 4.76 -9.45 7.35
CA GLU A 45 4.11 -8.21 7.79
C GLU A 45 5.01 -7.45 8.77
N THR A 46 5.16 -6.15 8.56
CA THR A 46 5.92 -5.27 9.45
C THR A 46 5.12 -4.93 10.71
N ASP A 47 5.81 -4.52 11.78
CA ASP A 47 5.14 -4.11 13.03
C ASP A 47 4.16 -2.93 12.84
N VAL A 48 4.40 -2.07 11.84
CA VAL A 48 3.51 -0.96 11.51
C VAL A 48 2.25 -1.49 10.84
N GLU A 49 2.39 -2.29 9.78
CA GLU A 49 1.27 -2.94 9.10
C GLU A 49 0.43 -3.80 10.05
N TYR A 50 1.08 -4.51 11.00
CA TYR A 50 0.37 -5.29 12.01
C TYR A 50 -0.50 -4.43 12.93
N ARG A 51 0.02 -3.28 13.40
CA ARG A 51 -0.75 -2.36 14.26
C ARG A 51 -1.94 -1.78 13.50
N GLU A 52 -1.73 -1.37 12.25
CA GLU A 52 -2.81 -0.87 11.40
C GLU A 52 -3.89 -1.94 11.18
N ARG A 53 -3.49 -3.17 10.87
CA ARG A 53 -4.42 -4.29 10.72
C ARG A 53 -5.17 -4.60 12.02
N TRP A 54 -4.51 -4.49 13.17
CA TRP A 54 -5.14 -4.68 14.47
C TRP A 54 -6.25 -3.65 14.71
N ASP A 55 -5.97 -2.36 14.48
CA ASP A 55 -6.94 -1.28 14.64
C ASP A 55 -8.13 -1.45 13.69
N LEU A 56 -7.87 -1.88 12.45
CA LEU A 56 -8.90 -2.20 11.47
C LEU A 56 -9.78 -3.37 11.89
N SER A 57 -9.20 -4.39 12.54
CA SER A 57 -9.93 -5.55 13.03
C SER A 57 -10.92 -5.18 14.15
N VAL A 58 -10.58 -4.22 15.00
CA VAL A 58 -11.46 -3.72 16.06
C VAL A 58 -12.66 -2.96 15.46
N ALA A 59 -12.43 -2.17 14.41
CA ALA A 59 -13.49 -1.42 13.72
C ALA A 59 -14.41 -2.28 12.81
N SER A 60 -14.01 -3.54 12.54
CA SER A 60 -14.61 -4.44 11.53
C SER A 60 -16.03 -4.93 11.86
N GLY A 61 -16.49 -4.79 13.11
CA GLY A 61 -17.82 -5.24 13.55
C GLY A 61 -18.96 -4.23 13.31
N GLY A 62 -18.63 -3.01 12.88
CA GLY A 62 -19.62 -1.94 12.69
C GLY A 62 -20.08 -1.74 11.24
N ALA A 63 -21.18 -1.01 11.07
CA ALA A 63 -21.65 -0.48 9.79
C ALA A 63 -22.12 0.96 9.99
N ALA A 64 -22.28 1.72 8.89
CA ALA A 64 -22.80 3.09 8.91
C ALA A 64 -21.99 4.15 9.69
N THR A 65 -20.74 3.87 10.05
CA THR A 65 -19.79 4.85 10.61
C THR A 65 -18.64 5.11 9.64
N ILE A 66 -17.98 6.27 9.73
CA ILE A 66 -16.80 6.61 8.91
C ILE A 66 -15.74 5.52 9.03
N ASP A 67 -15.42 5.11 10.26
CA ASP A 67 -14.39 4.11 10.54
C ASP A 67 -14.78 2.72 10.01
N SER A 68 -16.07 2.35 10.08
CA SER A 68 -16.56 1.10 9.51
C SER A 68 -16.48 1.09 7.99
N ILE A 69 -16.85 2.19 7.31
CA ILE A 69 -16.74 2.30 5.84
C ILE A 69 -15.26 2.24 5.44
N ARG A 70 -14.40 2.97 6.14
CA ARG A 70 -12.94 2.95 5.91
C ARG A 70 -12.36 1.54 6.11
N SER A 71 -12.70 0.88 7.22
CA SER A 71 -12.23 -0.48 7.53
C SER A 71 -12.73 -1.50 6.50
N ALA A 72 -14.00 -1.42 6.09
CA ALA A 72 -14.56 -2.29 5.06
C ALA A 72 -13.82 -2.13 3.72
N LEU A 73 -13.52 -0.89 3.32
CA LEU A 73 -12.76 -0.60 2.10
C LEU A 73 -11.32 -1.12 2.17
N LEU A 74 -10.62 -0.95 3.29
CA LEU A 74 -9.26 -1.45 3.48
C LEU A 74 -9.17 -2.98 3.51
N ARG A 75 -10.26 -3.66 3.88
CA ARG A 75 -10.36 -5.12 3.82
C ARG A 75 -10.65 -5.66 2.41
N THR A 76 -11.06 -4.80 1.49
CA THR A 76 -11.30 -5.19 0.11
C THR A 76 -9.99 -5.58 -0.56
N GLU A 77 -9.99 -6.72 -1.25
CA GLU A 77 -8.80 -7.20 -1.93
C GLU A 77 -8.28 -6.17 -2.95
N GLY A 78 -6.96 -5.92 -2.91
CA GLY A 78 -6.29 -4.96 -3.77
C GLY A 78 -6.39 -3.50 -3.33
N VAL A 79 -7.20 -3.16 -2.32
CA VAL A 79 -7.22 -1.80 -1.75
C VAL A 79 -5.99 -1.63 -0.85
N ARG A 80 -5.21 -0.59 -1.14
CA ARG A 80 -3.97 -0.26 -0.43
C ARG A 80 -4.21 0.78 0.66
N ALA A 81 -5.00 1.79 0.34
CA ALA A 81 -5.31 2.87 1.27
C ALA A 81 -6.72 3.39 1.00
N ALA A 82 -7.42 3.76 2.07
CA ALA A 82 -8.72 4.39 1.97
C ALA A 82 -8.89 5.43 3.08
N ILE A 83 -9.49 6.55 2.70
CA ILE A 83 -9.96 7.58 3.62
C ILE A 83 -11.40 7.94 3.25
N VAL A 84 -12.22 8.15 4.28
CA VAL A 84 -13.62 8.54 4.11
C VAL A 84 -13.79 9.88 4.78
N ILE A 85 -14.34 10.84 4.06
CA ILE A 85 -14.58 12.18 4.57
C ILE A 85 -16.07 12.48 4.41
N GLU A 86 -16.75 12.73 5.52
CA GLU A 86 -18.17 13.05 5.54
C GLU A 86 -18.42 14.57 5.50
N ASN A 87 -19.56 14.94 4.93
CA ASN A 87 -20.15 16.26 5.09
C ASN A 87 -21.49 16.11 5.82
N TYR A 88 -21.46 16.27 7.14
CA TYR A 88 -22.66 16.25 7.99
C TYR A 88 -23.46 17.57 7.95
N THR A 89 -22.93 18.61 7.29
CA THR A 89 -23.57 19.93 7.25
C THR A 89 -24.70 19.97 6.22
N LYS A 90 -25.57 20.98 6.35
CA LYS A 90 -26.66 21.24 5.39
C LYS A 90 -26.23 22.13 4.22
N THR A 91 -24.92 22.30 4.04
CA THR A 91 -24.31 23.14 2.99
C THR A 91 -23.25 22.35 2.24
N VAL A 92 -22.95 22.76 1.02
CA VAL A 92 -21.80 22.22 0.28
C VAL A 92 -20.51 22.61 1.01
N ASP A 93 -19.59 21.67 1.17
CA ASP A 93 -18.32 21.92 1.84
C ASP A 93 -17.20 22.39 0.91
N ALA A 94 -16.02 22.64 1.47
CA ALA A 94 -14.84 23.08 0.72
C ALA A 94 -14.36 22.05 -0.32
N GLY A 95 -14.71 20.77 -0.17
CA GLY A 95 -14.43 19.71 -1.14
C GLY A 95 -15.49 19.57 -2.23
N GLY A 96 -16.53 20.41 -2.24
CA GLY A 96 -17.63 20.35 -3.20
C GLY A 96 -18.65 19.26 -2.89
N ARG A 97 -18.59 18.63 -1.71
CA ARG A 97 -19.47 17.53 -1.34
C ARG A 97 -20.86 18.05 -0.97
N PRO A 98 -21.94 17.50 -1.54
CA PRO A 98 -23.32 17.89 -1.22
C PRO A 98 -23.64 17.74 0.29
N PRO A 99 -24.68 18.41 0.79
CA PRO A 99 -25.12 18.21 2.17
C PRO A 99 -25.54 16.77 2.44
N SER A 100 -25.22 16.26 3.64
CA SER A 100 -25.53 14.89 4.07
C SER A 100 -24.97 13.81 3.13
N SER A 101 -23.74 14.02 2.65
CA SER A 101 -23.02 13.07 1.79
C SER A 101 -21.69 12.65 2.41
N PHE A 102 -21.09 11.60 1.86
CA PHE A 102 -19.70 11.25 2.14
C PHE A 102 -18.96 11.00 0.84
N GLU A 103 -17.66 11.22 0.86
CA GLU A 103 -16.75 10.86 -0.22
C GLU A 103 -15.71 9.89 0.32
N ALA A 104 -15.57 8.76 -0.38
CA ALA A 104 -14.52 7.80 -0.11
C ALA A 104 -13.41 7.98 -1.15
N PHE A 105 -12.18 8.22 -0.70
CA PHE A 105 -11.00 8.16 -1.53
C PHE A 105 -10.34 6.81 -1.38
N VAL A 106 -10.14 6.10 -2.49
CA VAL A 106 -9.63 4.73 -2.49
C VAL A 106 -8.43 4.61 -3.44
N LEU A 107 -7.36 4.02 -2.94
CA LEU A 107 -6.18 3.63 -3.70
C LEU A 107 -6.17 2.11 -3.92
N GLY A 108 -6.08 1.67 -5.17
CA GLY A 108 -6.08 0.25 -5.54
C GLY A 108 -7.46 -0.42 -5.48
N GLY A 109 -7.54 -1.71 -5.81
CA GLY A 109 -8.77 -2.51 -5.82
C GLY A 109 -9.64 -2.29 -7.06
N GLU A 110 -10.57 -3.21 -7.31
CA GLU A 110 -11.48 -3.15 -8.46
C GLU A 110 -12.70 -2.26 -8.17
N ASP A 111 -13.08 -1.42 -9.14
CA ASP A 111 -14.21 -0.49 -9.05
C ASP A 111 -15.53 -1.15 -8.63
N ALA A 112 -15.82 -2.33 -9.18
CA ALA A 112 -17.04 -3.09 -8.87
C ALA A 112 -17.06 -3.58 -7.41
N VAL A 113 -15.93 -4.10 -6.92
CA VAL A 113 -15.82 -4.63 -5.55
C VAL A 113 -15.86 -3.50 -4.53
N ILE A 114 -15.22 -2.37 -4.83
CA ILE A 114 -15.29 -1.14 -4.01
C ILE A 114 -16.73 -0.65 -3.94
N GLY A 115 -17.41 -0.52 -5.08
CA GLY A 115 -18.81 -0.10 -5.14
C GLY A 115 -19.71 -1.01 -4.30
N GLN A 116 -19.56 -2.34 -4.42
CA GLN A 116 -20.33 -3.29 -3.62
C GLN A 116 -20.04 -3.16 -2.11
N THR A 117 -18.77 -2.94 -1.74
CA THR A 117 -18.36 -2.76 -0.34
C THR A 117 -18.99 -1.50 0.26
N ILE A 118 -19.03 -0.41 -0.50
CA ILE A 118 -19.69 0.83 -0.10
C ILE A 118 -21.20 0.60 0.06
N LEU A 119 -21.85 -0.09 -0.87
CA LEU A 119 -23.28 -0.39 -0.78
C LEU A 119 -23.62 -1.17 0.49
N ASN A 120 -22.82 -2.18 0.82
CA ASN A 120 -23.04 -3.05 1.98
C ASN A 120 -22.81 -2.34 3.32
N THR A 121 -21.94 -1.33 3.34
CA THR A 121 -21.49 -0.69 4.59
C THR A 121 -22.14 0.67 4.84
N LYS A 122 -22.60 1.36 3.78
CA LYS A 122 -23.18 2.69 3.91
C LYS A 122 -24.53 2.66 4.63
N ALA A 123 -24.87 3.76 5.29
CA ALA A 123 -26.22 3.98 5.79
C ALA A 123 -27.24 4.19 4.66
N ALA A 124 -28.46 3.73 4.88
CA ALA A 124 -29.59 4.07 4.03
C ALA A 124 -29.84 5.60 4.05
N GLY A 125 -30.18 6.18 2.90
CA GLY A 125 -30.49 7.61 2.78
C GLY A 125 -29.29 8.56 2.61
N ILE A 126 -28.06 8.10 2.80
CA ILE A 126 -26.86 8.91 2.57
C ILE A 126 -26.37 8.79 1.12
N GLU A 127 -26.05 9.92 0.48
CA GLU A 127 -25.53 9.97 -0.89
C GLU A 127 -24.01 9.74 -0.89
N PRO A 128 -23.51 8.71 -1.61
CA PRO A 128 -22.08 8.59 -1.88
C PRO A 128 -21.68 9.58 -2.99
N PHE A 129 -20.65 10.38 -2.73
CA PHE A 129 -20.08 11.34 -3.67
C PHE A 129 -18.71 10.87 -4.17
N GLY A 130 -18.35 11.32 -5.37
CA GLY A 130 -17.03 11.07 -5.96
C GLY A 130 -17.03 11.18 -7.48
N SER A 131 -15.83 11.14 -8.06
CA SER A 131 -15.59 11.25 -9.50
C SER A 131 -15.87 9.95 -10.27
N THR A 132 -15.65 8.79 -9.64
CA THR A 132 -15.93 7.46 -10.19
C THR A 132 -17.35 7.04 -9.84
N SER A 133 -18.08 6.52 -10.83
CA SER A 133 -19.47 6.10 -10.68
C SER A 133 -19.65 4.67 -11.17
N VAL A 134 -20.09 3.78 -10.28
CA VAL A 134 -20.20 2.35 -10.56
C VAL A 134 -21.64 1.88 -10.29
N PRO A 135 -22.33 1.30 -11.29
CA PRO A 135 -23.63 0.67 -11.07
C PRO A 135 -23.45 -0.69 -10.39
N ILE A 136 -24.09 -0.87 -9.24
CA ILE A 136 -24.06 -2.09 -8.44
C ILE A 136 -25.49 -2.59 -8.24
N THR A 137 -25.70 -3.88 -8.41
CA THR A 137 -27.01 -4.50 -8.23
C THR A 137 -27.11 -5.10 -6.84
N ASP A 138 -28.13 -4.73 -6.08
CA ASP A 138 -28.43 -5.32 -4.79
C ASP A 138 -29.01 -6.75 -4.93
N ILE A 139 -29.08 -7.50 -3.83
CA ILE A 139 -29.66 -8.85 -3.75
C ILE A 139 -31.10 -8.92 -4.30
N SER A 140 -31.82 -7.80 -4.26
CA SER A 140 -33.19 -7.66 -4.77
C SER A 140 -33.27 -7.39 -6.28
N GLY A 141 -32.12 -7.33 -6.98
CA GLY A 141 -32.06 -7.04 -8.41
C GLY A 141 -32.21 -5.55 -8.76
N GLN A 142 -32.21 -4.65 -7.77
CA GLN A 142 -32.27 -3.21 -8.00
C GLN A 142 -30.87 -2.64 -8.22
N ALA A 143 -30.71 -1.79 -9.24
CA ALA A 143 -29.46 -1.12 -9.53
C ALA A 143 -29.32 0.16 -8.67
N HIS A 144 -28.21 0.25 -7.95
CA HIS A 144 -27.78 1.42 -7.19
C HIS A 144 -26.47 1.96 -7.78
N VAL A 145 -26.38 3.27 -7.94
CA VAL A 145 -25.14 3.90 -8.41
C VAL A 145 -24.31 4.31 -7.20
N MET A 146 -23.19 3.64 -6.99
CA MET A 146 -22.23 3.98 -5.95
C MET A 146 -21.15 4.89 -6.54
N ARG A 147 -20.80 5.95 -5.81
CA ARG A 147 -19.74 6.87 -6.23
C ARG A 147 -18.62 6.90 -5.19
N PHE A 148 -17.40 7.04 -5.68
CA PHE A 148 -16.20 7.23 -4.88
C PHE A 148 -15.14 7.93 -5.73
N SER A 149 -14.07 8.39 -5.12
CA SER A 149 -12.96 9.05 -5.81
C SER A 149 -11.71 8.19 -5.71
N ARG A 150 -10.90 8.19 -6.77
CA ARG A 150 -9.57 7.57 -6.73
C ARG A 150 -8.58 8.52 -6.07
N ALA A 151 -7.73 7.97 -5.22
CA ALA A 151 -6.63 8.70 -4.60
C ALA A 151 -5.67 9.25 -5.67
N VAL A 152 -5.12 10.44 -5.45
CA VAL A 152 -4.09 10.99 -6.34
C VAL A 152 -2.71 10.57 -5.82
N GLU A 153 -1.96 9.85 -6.64
CA GLU A 153 -0.59 9.44 -6.32
C GLU A 153 0.37 10.62 -6.56
N LYS A 154 1.20 10.92 -5.57
CA LYS A 154 2.27 11.92 -5.64
C LYS A 154 3.62 11.21 -5.66
N PRO A 155 4.27 11.09 -6.83
CA PRO A 155 5.59 10.49 -6.90
C PRO A 155 6.57 11.30 -6.06
N GLN A 156 7.34 10.62 -5.22
CA GLN A 156 8.43 11.18 -4.43
C GLN A 156 9.73 10.64 -4.99
N HIS A 157 10.56 11.55 -5.50
CA HIS A 157 11.94 11.27 -5.82
C HIS A 157 12.78 11.43 -4.56
N VAL A 158 13.65 10.46 -4.30
CA VAL A 158 14.50 10.44 -3.11
C VAL A 158 15.94 10.39 -3.54
N ARG A 159 16.74 11.38 -3.14
CA ARG A 159 18.17 11.36 -3.33
C ARG A 159 18.82 11.10 -1.99
N VAL A 160 19.70 10.10 -1.97
CA VAL A 160 20.40 9.67 -0.77
C VAL A 160 21.89 9.83 -1.02
N THR A 161 22.55 10.66 -0.22
CA THR A 161 23.99 10.81 -0.20
C THR A 161 24.54 10.12 1.04
N LEU A 162 25.41 9.13 0.83
CA LEU A 162 25.91 8.23 1.86
C LEU A 162 27.41 8.42 2.10
N THR A 163 27.82 8.49 3.36
CA THR A 163 29.21 8.24 3.77
C THR A 163 29.28 6.83 4.37
N LYS A 164 30.03 5.94 3.72
CA LYS A 164 30.09 4.50 4.05
C LYS A 164 31.40 4.11 4.73
N ASN A 165 31.34 3.09 5.58
CA ASN A 165 32.53 2.47 6.19
C ASN A 165 32.80 1.06 5.65
N SER A 166 33.84 0.39 6.18
CA SER A 166 34.27 -0.94 5.72
C SER A 166 33.28 -2.07 6.02
N ALA A 167 32.26 -1.83 6.84
CA ALA A 167 31.20 -2.79 7.13
C ALA A 167 30.00 -2.67 6.17
N PHE A 168 30.06 -1.76 5.18
CA PHE A 168 28.99 -1.58 4.22
C PHE A 168 28.87 -2.79 3.26
N PRO A 169 27.72 -3.47 3.21
CA PRO A 169 27.54 -4.63 2.35
C PRO A 169 27.50 -4.22 0.87
N ALA A 170 27.89 -5.14 -0.02
CA ALA A 170 27.82 -4.91 -1.47
C ALA A 170 26.38 -4.67 -1.97
N THR A 171 25.37 -5.16 -1.23
CA THR A 171 23.94 -4.94 -1.48
C THR A 171 23.38 -3.69 -0.79
N GLY A 172 24.18 -2.97 0.00
CA GLY A 172 23.69 -1.90 0.89
C GLY A 172 22.93 -0.79 0.16
N ASN A 173 23.30 -0.46 -1.08
CA ASN A 173 22.55 0.52 -1.88
C ASN A 173 21.14 0.04 -2.22
N ALA A 174 20.98 -1.24 -2.57
CA ALA A 174 19.68 -1.84 -2.84
C ALA A 174 18.88 -1.97 -1.54
N ASP A 175 19.52 -2.37 -0.45
CA ASP A 175 18.88 -2.51 0.86
C ASP A 175 18.34 -1.17 1.38
N ILE A 176 19.06 -0.06 1.16
CA ILE A 176 18.61 1.31 1.49
C ILE A 176 17.43 1.71 0.62
N ALA A 177 17.50 1.46 -0.69
CA ALA A 177 16.39 1.77 -1.59
C ALA A 177 15.13 0.99 -1.20
N SER A 178 15.25 -0.31 -0.93
CA SER A 178 14.13 -1.13 -0.46
C SER A 178 13.60 -0.67 0.91
N ALA A 179 14.46 -0.23 1.84
CA ALA A 179 14.03 0.33 3.12
C ALA A 179 13.23 1.63 2.94
N ILE A 180 13.64 2.49 2.01
CA ILE A 180 12.93 3.73 1.68
C ILE A 180 11.59 3.45 0.99
N VAL A 181 11.56 2.50 0.04
CA VAL A 181 10.33 2.05 -0.62
C VAL A 181 9.36 1.45 0.40
N ARG A 182 9.84 0.65 1.36
CA ARG A 182 8.99 0.10 2.43
C ARG A 182 8.38 1.18 3.32
N TYR A 183 9.12 2.27 3.57
CA TYR A 183 8.64 3.37 4.39
C TYR A 183 7.59 4.22 3.65
N ILE A 184 7.92 4.75 2.46
CA ILE A 184 7.01 5.63 1.71
C ILE A 184 5.88 4.82 1.06
N GLY A 185 6.21 3.64 0.54
CA GLY A 185 5.32 2.75 -0.20
C GLY A 185 5.40 2.96 -1.72
N GLY A 186 5.14 1.89 -2.45
CA GLY A 186 5.31 1.81 -3.90
C GLY A 186 6.14 0.59 -4.31
N GLU A 187 6.80 0.66 -5.45
CA GLU A 187 7.40 -0.52 -6.11
C GLU A 187 8.91 -0.65 -5.83
N ASP A 188 9.29 -1.80 -5.27
CA ASP A 188 10.69 -2.15 -4.98
C ASP A 188 11.39 -2.76 -6.21
N ALA A 189 12.70 -2.97 -6.14
CA ALA A 189 13.53 -3.48 -7.26
C ALA A 189 13.04 -4.82 -7.84
N SER A 190 12.29 -5.60 -7.06
CA SER A 190 11.70 -6.89 -7.44
C SER A 190 10.31 -6.79 -8.07
N GLY A 191 9.76 -5.58 -8.22
CA GLY A 191 8.38 -5.34 -8.67
C GLY A 191 7.32 -5.50 -7.58
N GLN A 192 7.74 -5.65 -6.32
CA GLN A 192 6.84 -5.80 -5.18
C GLN A 192 6.26 -4.44 -4.79
N LEU A 193 4.93 -4.34 -4.74
CA LEU A 193 4.25 -3.16 -4.19
C LEU A 193 4.14 -3.24 -2.66
N TYR A 194 4.64 -2.20 -1.99
CA TYR A 194 4.49 -1.98 -0.56
C TYR A 194 3.44 -0.90 -0.28
N THR A 195 2.66 -1.10 0.80
CA THR A 195 1.59 -0.17 1.19
C THR A 195 2.14 1.15 1.75
N GLY A 196 3.24 1.09 2.52
CA GLY A 196 3.96 2.26 3.04
C GLY A 196 3.06 3.23 3.80
N LEU A 197 3.19 4.52 3.50
CA LEU A 197 2.41 5.60 4.13
C LEU A 197 0.94 5.56 3.71
N ASN A 198 0.05 5.86 4.67
CA ASN A 198 -1.38 5.99 4.41
C ASN A 198 -1.71 7.32 3.69
N MET A 199 -2.96 7.44 3.21
CA MET A 199 -3.43 8.70 2.62
C MET A 199 -3.37 9.85 3.62
N GLY A 200 -2.84 11.00 3.19
CA GLY A 200 -2.69 12.17 4.04
C GLY A 200 -1.58 12.10 5.09
N GLU A 201 -0.71 11.08 5.04
CA GLU A 201 0.47 11.03 5.90
C GLU A 201 1.64 11.76 5.25
N ASP A 202 2.21 12.70 5.99
CA ASP A 202 3.38 13.46 5.57
C ASP A 202 4.63 12.57 5.50
N VAL A 203 5.46 12.82 4.49
CA VAL A 203 6.77 12.17 4.37
C VAL A 203 7.75 12.89 5.29
N ILE A 204 7.99 12.29 6.46
CA ILE A 204 8.91 12.83 7.48
C ILE A 204 10.35 12.40 7.16
N LEU A 205 11.22 13.39 6.92
CA LEU A 205 12.61 13.18 6.53
C LEU A 205 13.42 12.48 7.63
N SER A 206 13.20 12.81 8.90
CA SER A 206 13.89 12.15 10.02
C SER A 206 13.58 10.65 10.12
N ARG A 207 12.37 10.23 9.75
CA ARG A 207 12.00 8.81 9.73
C ARG A 207 12.62 8.08 8.54
N LEU A 208 12.75 8.74 7.40
CA LEU A 208 13.51 8.23 6.24
C LEU A 208 14.98 8.03 6.57
N ILE A 209 15.60 8.99 7.26
CA ILE A 209 16.99 8.87 7.71
C ILE A 209 17.12 7.66 8.64
N ALA A 210 16.20 7.50 9.61
CA ALA A 210 16.20 6.35 10.51
C ALA A 210 16.03 5.01 9.76
N ALA A 211 15.19 4.98 8.72
CA ALA A 211 15.02 3.81 7.87
C ALA A 211 16.31 3.47 7.10
N ALA A 212 17.03 4.48 6.58
CA ALA A 212 18.33 4.28 5.94
C ALA A 212 19.39 3.74 6.92
N TYR A 213 19.44 4.27 8.16
CA TYR A 213 20.36 3.79 9.21
C TYR A 213 20.08 2.37 9.72
N SER A 214 18.95 1.76 9.35
CA SER A 214 18.70 0.34 9.65
C SER A 214 19.67 -0.59 8.91
N VAL A 215 20.31 -0.10 7.84
CA VAL A 215 21.33 -0.81 7.08
C VAL A 215 22.70 -0.59 7.72
N SER A 216 23.43 -1.67 7.98
CA SER A 216 24.75 -1.61 8.62
C SER A 216 25.80 -0.97 7.72
N GLY A 217 26.72 -0.23 8.32
CA GLY A 217 27.93 0.26 7.65
C GLY A 217 27.84 1.69 7.10
N ILE A 218 26.91 2.48 7.64
CA ILE A 218 26.72 3.89 7.27
C ILE A 218 27.21 4.80 8.40
N ASP A 219 28.11 5.73 8.07
CA ASP A 219 28.61 6.74 9.01
C ASP A 219 27.76 8.02 8.96
N ASP A 220 27.33 8.44 7.77
CA ASP A 220 26.48 9.63 7.59
C ASP A 220 25.52 9.44 6.40
N VAL A 221 24.31 9.98 6.52
CA VAL A 221 23.27 9.97 5.47
C VAL A 221 22.64 11.34 5.36
N THR A 222 22.68 11.91 4.16
CA THR A 222 21.84 13.04 3.76
C THR A 222 20.76 12.56 2.80
N ILE A 223 19.50 12.83 3.12
CA ILE A 223 18.36 12.52 2.25
C ILE A 223 17.72 13.82 1.78
N GLU A 224 17.44 13.91 0.48
CA GLU A 224 16.69 14.99 -0.13
C GLU A 224 15.44 14.42 -0.83
N LEU A 225 14.32 15.13 -0.69
CA LEU A 225 13.04 14.78 -1.31
C LEU A 225 12.71 15.76 -2.43
N SER A 226 12.11 15.24 -3.50
CA SER A 226 11.63 16.04 -4.62
C SER A 226 10.33 15.48 -5.17
N GLN A 227 9.34 16.33 -5.39
CA GLN A 227 8.05 15.93 -5.97
C GLN A 227 8.05 15.91 -7.51
N ASN A 228 9.04 16.56 -8.14
CA ASN A 228 9.11 16.78 -9.60
C ASN A 228 10.44 16.31 -10.22
N GLY A 229 11.31 15.66 -9.45
CA GLY A 229 12.65 15.23 -9.88
C GLY A 229 13.65 16.36 -10.15
N SER A 230 13.24 17.63 -10.03
CA SER A 230 14.07 18.80 -10.38
C SER A 230 14.40 19.72 -9.20
N THR A 231 13.50 19.83 -8.22
CA THR A 231 13.70 20.67 -7.03
C THR A 231 13.86 19.80 -5.79
N TRP A 232 15.07 19.72 -5.29
CA TRP A 232 15.43 18.94 -4.13
C TRP A 232 15.28 19.77 -2.86
N THR A 233 14.63 19.20 -1.87
CA THR A 233 14.39 19.85 -0.58
C THR A 233 14.77 18.91 0.54
N SER A 234 15.47 19.44 1.54
CA SER A 234 15.80 18.75 2.80
C SER A 234 14.71 18.96 3.86
N GLY A 235 13.45 19.07 3.42
CA GLY A 235 12.29 19.30 4.27
C GLY A 235 11.31 18.13 4.21
N ASN A 236 10.36 18.11 5.16
CA ASN A 236 9.25 17.16 5.11
C ASN A 236 8.36 17.48 3.91
N ALA A 237 7.89 16.45 3.20
CA ALA A 237 6.91 16.62 2.15
C ALA A 237 5.50 16.48 2.74
N ALA A 238 4.74 17.58 2.75
CA ALA A 238 3.36 17.55 3.19
C ALA A 238 2.47 16.90 2.13
N ILE A 239 1.59 15.98 2.55
CA ILE A 239 0.69 15.25 1.66
C ILE A 239 -0.76 15.57 2.05
N ALA A 240 -1.58 15.98 1.08
CA ALA A 240 -2.98 16.29 1.38
C ALA A 240 -3.77 15.01 1.73
N PRO A 241 -4.90 15.11 2.47
CA PRO A 241 -5.68 13.94 2.89
C PRO A 241 -6.15 13.04 1.74
N GLN A 242 -6.41 13.62 0.57
CA GLN A 242 -6.80 12.90 -0.65
C GLN A 242 -5.63 12.39 -1.52
N GLU A 243 -4.38 12.63 -1.08
CA GLU A 243 -3.16 12.28 -1.80
C GLU A 243 -2.40 11.16 -1.09
N VAL A 244 -1.63 10.40 -1.86
CA VAL A 244 -0.75 9.34 -1.34
C VAL A 244 0.64 9.52 -1.89
N ALA A 245 1.64 9.58 -1.01
CA ALA A 245 3.03 9.53 -1.42
C ALA A 245 3.36 8.15 -1.99
N GLN A 246 3.94 8.10 -3.17
CA GLN A 246 4.48 6.87 -3.74
C GLN A 246 5.90 7.08 -4.22
N THR A 247 6.74 6.06 -4.06
CA THR A 247 8.09 6.02 -4.62
C THR A 247 8.29 4.71 -5.38
N SER A 248 9.17 4.71 -6.36
CA SER A 248 9.63 3.49 -7.02
C SER A 248 11.15 3.42 -6.96
N PHE A 249 11.72 2.22 -7.10
CA PHE A 249 13.16 2.03 -7.14
C PHE A 249 13.85 2.93 -8.19
N SER A 250 13.20 3.18 -9.33
CA SER A 250 13.70 4.07 -10.38
C SER A 250 13.76 5.55 -10.01
N LEU A 251 13.03 5.97 -8.97
CA LEU A 251 12.98 7.36 -8.49
C LEU A 251 13.96 7.61 -7.32
N ILE A 252 14.70 6.57 -6.90
CA ILE A 252 15.66 6.64 -5.80
C ILE A 252 17.07 6.70 -6.37
N GLU A 253 17.77 7.81 -6.12
CA GLU A 253 19.16 8.01 -6.50
C GLU A 253 20.05 7.85 -5.27
N VAL A 254 20.94 6.85 -5.27
CA VAL A 254 21.91 6.63 -4.18
C VAL A 254 23.31 7.02 -4.66
N HIS A 255 23.86 8.07 -4.05
CA HIS A 255 25.21 8.55 -4.30
C HIS A 255 26.12 8.30 -3.09
N ALA A 256 27.37 7.93 -3.35
CA ALA A 256 28.41 8.00 -2.34
C ALA A 256 28.93 9.45 -2.27
N ALA A 257 29.16 9.93 -1.05
CA ALA A 257 29.88 11.18 -0.79
C ALA A 257 31.35 11.09 -1.20
#